data_AF-A0A258YUM7-F1
#
_entry.id   AF-A0A258YUM7-F1
#
_cell.length_a   1.000
_cell.length_b   1.000
_cell.length_c   1.000
_cell.angle_alpha   90.00
_cell.angle_beta   90.00
_cell.angle_gamma   90.00
#
_symmetry.space_group_name_H-M   'P 1'
#
loop_
_entity.id
_entity.type
_entity.pdbx_description
1 polymer ?
#
loop_
_entity_poly.entity_id
_entity_poly.type
_entity_poly.pdbx_seq_one_letter_code
_entity_poly.pdbx_strand_id
1 'polypeptide(L)'
;MSRLNVVLALMLILCALAVIQAQHRSRTYFVGLERLKKEARLLDEQWGQLQLEQSTWANPARVDTLARSRIGLISPPQERIHVETLQADARGVAP
;
A
#
# COMPACT_ATOMS: atom_id res chain seq x y z
N MET A 1 17.16 14.50 -60.75
CA MET A 1 16.01 14.95 -59.95
C MET A 1 15.02 13.84 -59.60
N SER A 2 14.49 13.08 -60.58
CA SER A 2 13.50 11.99 -60.30
C SER A 2 14.00 10.88 -59.35
N ARG A 3 15.26 10.44 -59.47
CA ARG A 3 15.84 9.40 -58.60
C ARG A 3 15.80 9.75 -57.10
N LEU A 4 16.02 11.02 -56.76
CA LEU A 4 16.01 11.50 -55.38
C LEU A 4 14.58 11.44 -54.79
N ASN A 5 13.59 11.86 -55.58
CA ASN A 5 12.19 11.81 -55.18
C ASN A 5 11.72 10.37 -54.91
N VAL A 6 12.16 9.39 -55.72
CA VAL A 6 11.84 7.98 -55.50
C VAL A 6 12.43 7.45 -54.19
N VAL A 7 13.67 7.82 -53.87
CA VAL A 7 14.31 7.44 -52.60
C VAL A 7 13.57 8.04 -51.41
N LEU A 8 13.21 9.33 -51.48
CA LEU A 8 12.44 9.98 -50.42
C LEU A 8 11.05 9.35 -50.25
N ALA A 9 10.37 8.99 -51.35
CA ALA A 9 9.07 8.33 -51.28
C ALA A 9 9.16 6.96 -50.60
N LEU A 10 10.18 6.16 -50.93
CA LEU A 10 10.45 4.88 -50.26
C LEU A 10 10.73 5.06 -48.78
N MET A 11 11.55 6.05 -48.42
CA MET A 11 11.87 6.35 -47.03
C MET A 11 10.63 6.80 -46.24
N LEU A 12 9.75 7.58 -46.86
CA LEU A 12 8.48 7.99 -46.27
C LEU A 12 7.56 6.80 -46.00
N ILE A 13 7.43 5.87 -46.96
CA ILE A 13 6.62 4.66 -46.82
C ILE A 13 7.14 3.79 -45.68
N LEU A 14 8.47 3.59 -45.62
CA LEU A 14 9.11 2.86 -44.52
C LEU A 14 8.83 3.51 -43.17
N CYS A 15 8.91 4.84 -43.09
CA CYS A 15 8.61 5.57 -41.87
C CYS A 15 7.14 5.41 -41.46
N ALA A 16 6.21 5.53 -42.41
CA ALA A 16 4.78 5.34 -42.15
C ALA A 16 4.48 3.93 -41.61
N LEU A 17 5.05 2.89 -42.22
CA LEU A 17 4.90 1.51 -41.75
C LEU A 17 5.50 1.31 -40.35
N ALA A 18 6.69 1.87 -40.09
CA ALA A 18 7.33 1.80 -38.78
C ALA A 18 6.46 2.46 -37.69
N VAL A 19 5.88 3.63 -37.96
CA VAL A 19 4.98 4.33 -37.04
C VAL A 19 3.72 3.51 -36.76
N ILE A 20 3.10 2.93 -37.80
CA ILE A 20 1.89 2.10 -37.64
C ILE A 20 2.19 0.87 -36.75
N GLN A 21 3.32 0.20 -37.01
CA GLN A 21 3.76 -0.95 -36.21
C GLN A 21 4.03 -0.54 -34.76
N ALA A 22 4.70 0.60 -34.54
CA ALA A 22 4.97 1.13 -33.20
C ALA A 22 3.67 1.46 -32.45
N GLN A 23 2.70 2.08 -33.14
CA GLN A 23 1.39 2.40 -32.58
C GLN A 23 0.61 1.15 -32.19
N HIS A 24 0.64 0.12 -33.03
CA HIS A 24 -0.03 -1.15 -32.75
C HIS A 24 0.55 -1.82 -31.51
N ARG A 25 1.89 -1.84 -31.43
CA ARG A 25 2.63 -2.42 -30.31
C ARG A 25 2.44 -1.63 -29.01
N SER A 26 2.37 -0.30 -29.09
CA SER A 26 2.05 0.59 -27.97
C SER A 26 0.68 0.27 -27.37
N ARG A 27 -0.35 0.08 -28.21
CA ARG A 27 -1.69 -0.30 -27.74
C ARG A 27 -1.70 -1.62 -26.98
N THR A 28 -0.99 -2.65 -27.47
CA THR A 28 -0.93 -3.94 -26.78
C THR A 28 -0.29 -3.85 -25.40
N TYR A 29 0.85 -3.16 -25.29
CA TYR A 29 1.52 -2.97 -24.00
C TYR A 29 0.69 -2.12 -23.03
N PHE A 30 0.00 -1.10 -23.54
CA PHE A 30 -0.88 -0.26 -22.73
C PHE A 30 -2.03 -1.05 -22.13
N VAL A 31 -2.70 -1.90 -22.91
CA VAL A 31 -3.80 -2.75 -22.41
C VAL A 31 -3.33 -3.72 -21.32
N GLY A 32 -2.14 -4.30 -21.48
CA GLY A 32 -1.53 -5.16 -20.45
C GLY A 32 -1.31 -4.40 -19.14
N LEU A 33 -0.69 -3.22 -19.21
CA LEU A 33 -0.47 -2.35 -18.05
C LEU A 33 -1.79 -1.96 -17.37
N GLU A 34 -2.82 -1.65 -18.17
CA GLU A 34 -4.12 -1.23 -17.66
C GLU A 34 -4.83 -2.36 -16.89
N ARG A 35 -4.67 -3.62 -17.32
CA ARG A 35 -5.20 -4.78 -16.60
C ARG A 35 -4.56 -4.94 -15.23
N LEU A 36 -3.23 -4.95 -15.15
CA LEU A 36 -2.52 -5.05 -13.86
C LEU A 36 -2.88 -3.88 -12.93
N LYS A 37 -3.01 -2.67 -13.48
CA LYS A 37 -3.45 -1.50 -12.70
C LYS A 37 -4.88 -1.61 -12.16
N LYS A 38 -5.77 -2.31 -12.87
CA LYS A 38 -7.14 -2.57 -12.39
C LYS A 38 -7.14 -3.59 -11.25
N GLU A 39 -6.38 -4.68 -11.40
CA GLU A 39 -6.22 -5.69 -10.33
C GLU A 39 -5.63 -5.07 -9.07
N ALA A 40 -4.57 -4.27 -9.19
CA ALA A 40 -3.98 -3.58 -8.06
C ALA A 40 -4.98 -2.68 -7.33
N ARG A 41 -5.81 -1.92 -8.08
CA ARG A 41 -6.85 -1.06 -7.49
C ARG A 41 -7.92 -1.85 -6.73
N LEU A 42 -8.37 -2.97 -7.28
CA LEU A 42 -9.34 -3.84 -6.60
C LEU A 42 -8.77 -4.41 -5.29
N LEU A 43 -7.48 -4.76 -5.29
CA LEU A 43 -6.82 -5.27 -4.10
C LEU A 43 -6.67 -4.18 -3.03
N ASP A 44 -6.34 -2.96 -3.44
CA ASP A 44 -6.20 -1.81 -2.54
C ASP A 44 -7.53 -1.41 -1.89
N GLU A 45 -8.63 -1.50 -2.66
CA GLU A 45 -9.98 -1.26 -2.15
C GLU A 45 -10.40 -2.34 -1.14
N GLN A 46 -10.14 -3.61 -1.43
CA GLN A 46 -10.36 -4.72 -0.48
C GLN A 46 -9.52 -4.56 0.78
N TRP A 47 -8.26 -4.15 0.63
CA TRP A 47 -7.37 -3.88 1.74
C TRP A 47 -7.88 -2.73 2.60
N GLY A 48 -8.35 -1.64 1.97
CA GLY A 48 -8.99 -0.52 2.66
C GLY A 48 -10.24 -0.94 3.44
N GLN A 49 -11.09 -1.79 2.86
CA GLN A 49 -12.23 -2.38 3.56
C GLN A 49 -11.80 -3.22 4.75
N LEU A 50 -10.83 -4.12 4.57
CA LEU A 50 -10.28 -4.92 5.67
C LEU A 50 -9.67 -4.05 6.77
N GLN A 51 -9.04 -2.95 6.42
CA GLN A 51 -8.40 -2.07 7.38
C GLN A 51 -9.43 -1.23 8.15
N LEU A 52 -10.55 -0.87 7.52
CA LEU A 52 -11.72 -0.30 8.19
C LEU A 52 -12.39 -1.32 9.12
N GLU A 53 -12.54 -2.57 8.69
CA GLU A 53 -13.00 -3.67 9.54
C GLU A 53 -12.06 -3.90 10.72
N GLN A 54 -10.74 -3.93 10.50
CA GLN A 54 -9.74 -4.04 11.57
C GLN A 54 -9.76 -2.84 12.50
N SER A 55 -9.99 -1.62 12.01
CA SER A 55 -10.15 -0.45 12.89
C SER A 55 -11.37 -0.58 13.82
N THR A 56 -12.36 -1.38 13.43
CA THR A 56 -13.53 -1.72 14.26
C THR A 56 -13.23 -2.84 15.26
N TRP A 57 -12.28 -3.73 14.97
CA TRP A 57 -11.84 -4.83 15.85
C TRP A 57 -10.61 -4.47 16.71
N ALA A 58 -9.89 -3.41 16.35
CA ALA A 58 -8.98 -2.65 17.22
C ALA A 58 -9.76 -1.82 18.26
N ASN A 59 -11.02 -2.19 18.53
CA ASN A 59 -11.78 -1.73 19.67
C ASN A 59 -11.30 -2.49 20.91
N PRO A 60 -10.46 -1.90 21.78
CA PRO A 60 -10.02 -2.51 23.04
C PRO A 60 -11.16 -3.00 23.93
N ALA A 61 -12.41 -2.59 23.68
CA ALA A 61 -13.60 -3.10 24.35
C ALA A 61 -13.81 -4.62 24.17
N ARG A 62 -13.37 -5.22 23.06
CA ARG A 62 -13.51 -6.68 22.87
C ARG A 62 -12.49 -7.48 23.67
N VAL A 63 -11.28 -6.94 23.81
CA VAL A 63 -10.25 -7.52 24.69
C VAL A 63 -10.67 -7.34 26.15
N ASP A 64 -11.18 -6.17 26.53
CA ASP A 64 -11.63 -5.89 27.90
C ASP A 64 -12.85 -6.76 28.29
N THR A 65 -13.83 -6.94 27.39
CA THR A 65 -14.98 -7.83 27.65
C THR A 65 -14.56 -9.29 27.75
N LEU A 66 -13.63 -9.77 26.92
CA LEU A 66 -13.12 -11.14 27.01
C LEU A 66 -12.25 -11.33 28.26
N ALA A 67 -11.42 -10.35 28.63
CA ALA A 67 -10.62 -10.36 29.85
C ALA A 67 -11.50 -10.41 31.11
N ARG A 68 -12.57 -9.60 31.16
CA ARG A 68 -13.54 -9.58 32.25
C ARG A 68 -14.37 -10.87 32.31
N SER A 69 -14.84 -11.37 31.17
CA SER A 69 -15.78 -12.50 31.13
C SER A 69 -15.13 -13.88 31.19
N ARG A 70 -13.98 -14.08 30.53
CA ARG A 70 -13.29 -15.39 30.49
C ARG A 70 -12.21 -15.55 31.55
N ILE A 71 -11.54 -14.46 31.91
CA ILE A 71 -10.36 -14.48 32.81
C ILE A 71 -10.70 -13.85 34.17
N GLY A 72 -11.90 -13.29 34.33
CA GLY A 72 -12.36 -12.68 35.57
C GLY A 72 -11.59 -11.43 35.97
N LEU A 73 -10.93 -10.76 35.02
CA LEU A 73 -10.16 -9.53 35.31
C LEU A 73 -11.10 -8.43 35.77
N ILE A 74 -10.82 -7.87 36.94
CA ILE A 74 -11.54 -6.75 37.54
C ILE A 74 -10.64 -5.52 37.40
N SER A 75 -11.18 -4.39 36.92
CA SER A 75 -10.39 -3.16 36.82
C SER A 75 -9.95 -2.75 38.23
N PRO A 76 -8.64 -2.58 38.50
CA PRO A 76 -8.17 -2.25 39.83
C PRO A 76 -8.67 -0.87 40.24
N PRO A 77 -9.13 -0.69 41.50
CA PRO A 77 -9.50 0.62 42.02
C PRO A 77 -8.28 1.56 42.03
N GLN A 78 -8.53 2.86 41.83
CA GLN A 78 -7.49 3.88 41.61
C GLN A 78 -6.47 3.97 42.77
N GLU A 79 -6.85 3.53 43.97
CA GLU A 79 -5.98 3.41 45.15
C GLU A 79 -4.86 2.36 45.03
N ARG A 80 -4.98 1.39 44.11
CA ARG A 80 -4.02 0.29 43.94
C ARG A 80 -3.05 0.49 42.77
N ILE A 81 -3.07 1.66 42.16
CA ILE A 81 -2.16 2.02 41.06
C ILE A 81 -0.95 2.72 41.67
N HIS A 82 0.05 1.94 42.09
CA HIS A 82 1.36 2.50 42.43
C HIS A 82 2.14 2.73 41.14
N VAL A 83 2.16 3.98 40.70
CA VAL A 83 3.08 4.42 39.64
C VAL A 83 4.44 4.54 40.30
N GLU A 84 5.19 3.44 40.34
CA GLU A 84 6.61 3.51 40.63
C GLU A 84 7.27 4.20 39.44
N THR A 85 7.43 5.52 39.57
CA THR A 85 8.44 6.23 38.80
C THR A 85 9.74 5.52 39.12
N LEU A 86 10.30 4.87 38.09
CA LEU A 86 11.57 4.18 38.17
C LEU A 86 12.61 5.24 38.52
N GLN A 87 12.79 5.46 39.82
CA GLN A 87 13.75 6.40 40.36
C GLN A 87 15.08 5.77 40.04
N ALA A 88 15.68 6.25 38.95
CA ALA A 88 17.03 5.90 38.55
C ALA A 88 17.89 6.02 39.80
N ASP A 89 18.23 4.86 40.36
CA ASP A 89 19.05 4.74 41.54
C ASP A 89 20.43 5.27 41.15
N ALA A 90 20.62 6.56 41.38
CA ALA A 90 21.89 7.23 41.29
C ALA A 90 22.77 6.89 42.51
N ARG A 91 22.64 5.69 43.10
CA ARG A 91 23.73 5.06 43.87
C ARG A 91 24.79 4.55 42.92
N GLY A 92 25.58 5.49 42.43
CA GLY A 92 26.73 5.15 41.63
C GLY A 92 27.75 6.26 41.46
N VAL A 93 27.63 7.42 42.12
CA VAL A 93 28.72 8.41 42.14
C VAL A 93 28.69 9.20 43.44
N ALA A 94 29.52 8.80 44.40
CA ALA A 94 30.36 9.70 45.20
C ALA A 94 31.29 8.83 46.07
N PRO A 95 32.46 9.33 46.50
CA PRO A 95 33.14 10.58 46.15
C PRO A 95 34.34 10.40 45.20
#